data_AF-A0A522LW81-F1
#
_entry.id   AF-A0A522LW81-F1
#
_cell.length_a   1.000
_cell.length_b   1.000
_cell.length_c   1.000
_cell.angle_alpha   90.00
_cell.angle_beta   90.00
_cell.angle_gamma   90.00
#
_symmetry.space_group_name_H-M   'P 1'
#
loop_
_entity.id
_entity.type
_entity.pdbx_description
1 polymer ?
#
loop_
_entity_poly.entity_id
_entity_poly.type
_entity_poly.pdbx_seq_one_letter_code
_entity_poly.pdbx_strand_id
1 'polypeptide(L)'
;MRKSRHAELKDEGLGKASSSPMFNHLQVAEIAKGVGDPQCYRGKASAPPRFKAGDRLRVKDQPDLFYNQTPGYLRGVAGTVTEIAYESPAPEDEAWGHIDKVEWFYVLCFRQGDIWDDDSPDANPNDTIQAQVSERWLEPA
;
A
#
# COMPACT_ATOMS: atom_id res chain seq x y z
N MET A 1 -33.99 -25.30 4.62
CA MET A 1 -33.11 -24.39 5.40
C MET A 1 -31.72 -24.98 5.45
N ARG A 2 -30.75 -24.41 4.73
CA ARG A 2 -29.37 -24.92 4.69
C ARG A 2 -28.63 -24.33 5.88
N LYS A 3 -28.33 -25.15 6.90
CA LYS A 3 -27.48 -24.72 8.03
C LYS A 3 -26.14 -24.26 7.45
N SER A 4 -25.71 -23.05 7.84
CA SER A 4 -24.37 -22.54 7.55
C SER A 4 -23.35 -23.54 8.11
N ARG A 5 -22.32 -23.89 7.33
CA ARG A 5 -21.26 -24.85 7.69
C ARG A 5 -20.41 -24.43 8.90
N HIS A 6 -20.73 -23.30 9.52
CA HIS A 6 -19.92 -22.67 10.57
C HIS A 6 -20.52 -22.79 11.98
N ALA A 7 -21.68 -23.44 12.16
CA ALA A 7 -22.33 -23.53 13.47
C ALA A 7 -21.82 -24.67 14.38
N GLU A 8 -20.92 -25.53 13.91
CA GLU A 8 -20.45 -26.69 14.68
C GLU A 8 -18.94 -26.88 14.51
N LEU A 9 -18.16 -26.03 15.16
CA LEU A 9 -16.87 -26.45 15.70
C LEU A 9 -17.05 -26.46 17.21
N LYS A 10 -17.68 -27.52 17.72
CA LYS A 10 -17.61 -27.81 19.15
C LYS A 10 -16.17 -28.20 19.47
N ASP A 11 -15.72 -27.56 20.53
CA ASP A 11 -14.45 -27.66 21.23
C ASP A 11 -14.10 -29.10 21.69
N GLU A 12 -13.89 -30.03 20.76
CA GLU A 12 -13.49 -31.42 21.07
C GLU A 12 -12.10 -31.77 20.49
N GLY A 13 -11.27 -30.76 20.25
CA GLY A 13 -9.98 -30.88 19.58
C GLY A 13 -8.82 -30.17 20.28
N LEU A 14 -8.90 -29.91 21.60
CA LEU A 14 -7.78 -29.35 22.36
C LEU A 14 -6.70 -30.41 22.61
N GLY A 15 -6.02 -30.82 21.53
CA GLY A 15 -4.70 -31.41 21.59
C GLY A 15 -3.63 -30.37 21.94
N LYS A 16 -2.35 -30.75 21.89
CA LYS A 16 -1.15 -29.96 22.27
C LYS A 16 -0.98 -28.58 21.60
N ALA A 17 -1.93 -28.14 20.78
CA ALA A 17 -1.98 -26.86 20.07
C ALA A 17 -2.96 -25.85 20.69
N SER A 18 -3.53 -26.12 21.87
CA SER A 18 -4.43 -25.19 22.58
C SER A 18 -3.81 -23.82 22.89
N SER A 19 -2.48 -23.77 23.01
CA SER A 19 -1.70 -22.55 23.23
C SER A 19 -1.15 -21.93 21.94
N SER A 20 -1.41 -22.52 20.78
CA SER A 20 -0.98 -21.96 19.50
C SER A 20 -1.81 -20.72 19.18
N PRO A 21 -1.19 -19.64 18.67
CA PRO A 21 -1.95 -18.47 18.23
C PRO A 21 -2.93 -18.88 17.13
N MET A 22 -4.22 -18.62 17.36
CA MET A 22 -5.25 -18.83 16.34
C MET A 22 -5.31 -17.64 15.40
N PHE A 23 -5.25 -17.91 14.10
CA PHE A 23 -5.43 -16.89 13.08
C PHE A 23 -6.91 -16.51 12.95
N ASN A 24 -7.22 -15.22 13.03
CA ASN A 24 -8.57 -14.72 12.80
C ASN A 24 -8.85 -14.60 11.29
N HIS A 25 -9.28 -15.70 10.68
CA HIS A 25 -9.59 -15.76 9.24
C HIS A 25 -10.79 -14.91 8.80
N LEU A 26 -11.60 -14.39 9.73
CA LEU A 26 -12.77 -13.55 9.42
C LEU A 26 -12.47 -12.05 9.49
N GLN A 27 -11.35 -11.66 10.11
CA GLN A 27 -11.04 -10.27 10.42
C GLN A 27 -11.19 -9.33 9.22
N VAL A 28 -10.54 -9.63 8.11
CA VAL A 28 -10.56 -8.77 6.90
C VAL A 28 -11.97 -8.70 6.30
N ALA A 29 -12.69 -9.84 6.27
CA ALA A 29 -14.05 -9.89 5.77
C ALA A 29 -15.01 -9.05 6.63
N GLU A 30 -14.81 -9.03 7.95
CA GLU A 30 -15.58 -8.19 8.87
C GLU A 30 -15.27 -6.70 8.69
N ILE A 31 -14.00 -6.34 8.50
CA ILE A 31 -13.55 -4.95 8.28
C ILE A 31 -14.15 -4.37 6.98
N ALA A 32 -14.12 -5.13 5.89
CA ALA A 32 -14.54 -4.63 4.57
C ALA A 32 -16.04 -4.81 4.26
N LYS A 33 -16.80 -5.48 5.13
CA LYS A 33 -18.19 -5.89 4.88
C LYS A 33 -19.09 -4.69 4.54
N GLY A 34 -19.57 -4.66 3.30
CA GLY A 34 -20.48 -3.61 2.83
C GLY A 34 -19.82 -2.25 2.55
N VAL A 35 -18.49 -2.17 2.64
CA VAL A 35 -17.72 -0.94 2.41
C VAL A 35 -16.76 -1.09 1.22
N GLY A 36 -16.04 -2.22 1.14
CA GLY A 36 -14.99 -2.45 0.14
C GLY A 36 -13.60 -2.03 0.61
N ASP A 37 -12.59 -2.36 -0.19
CA ASP A 37 -11.16 -2.14 0.06
C ASP A 37 -10.57 -1.29 -1.09
N PRO A 38 -9.84 -0.19 -0.83
CA PRO A 38 -9.36 0.31 0.48
C PRO A 38 -10.35 1.24 1.20
N GLN A 39 -11.61 1.32 0.79
CA GLN A 39 -12.59 2.22 1.41
C GLN A 39 -12.83 1.95 2.90
N CYS A 40 -12.62 0.72 3.36
CA CYS A 40 -12.69 0.33 4.78
C CYS A 40 -11.60 0.97 5.65
N TYR A 41 -10.56 1.58 5.05
CA TYR A 41 -9.49 2.30 5.74
C TYR A 41 -9.64 3.83 5.72
N ARG A 42 -10.68 4.36 5.06
CA ARG A 42 -10.94 5.80 5.01
C ARG A 42 -11.10 6.39 6.42
N GLY A 43 -10.38 7.48 6.71
CA GLY A 43 -10.35 8.19 7.98
C GLY A 43 -9.57 7.48 9.09
N LYS A 44 -8.75 6.47 8.75
CA LYS A 44 -7.96 5.71 9.74
C LYS A 44 -6.48 6.09 9.77
N ALA A 45 -5.98 6.91 8.84
CA ALA A 45 -4.63 7.43 8.95
C ALA A 45 -4.48 8.27 10.23
N SER A 46 -3.32 8.17 10.90
CA SER A 46 -3.08 8.86 12.18
C SER A 46 -2.92 10.38 12.04
N ALA A 47 -2.70 10.87 10.81
CA ALA A 47 -2.58 12.27 10.48
C ALA A 47 -3.24 12.58 9.12
N PRO A 48 -3.60 13.84 8.87
CA PRO A 48 -3.96 14.32 7.53
C PRO A 48 -2.81 14.09 6.51
N PRO A 49 -3.08 14.11 5.20
CA PRO A 49 -2.06 13.89 4.20
C PRO A 49 -0.97 14.95 4.32
N ARG A 50 0.28 14.51 4.39
CA ARG A 50 1.44 15.42 4.54
C ARG A 50 1.68 16.26 3.29
N PHE A 51 1.29 15.75 2.12
CA PHE A 51 1.52 16.37 0.83
C PHE A 51 0.20 16.62 0.09
N LYS A 52 0.25 17.43 -0.98
CA LYS A 52 -0.91 17.75 -1.82
C LYS A 52 -0.59 17.62 -3.31
N ALA A 53 -1.64 17.54 -4.12
CA ALA A 53 -1.51 17.60 -5.57
C ALA A 53 -0.71 18.85 -6.00
N GLY A 54 0.21 18.65 -6.94
CA GLY A 54 1.16 19.66 -7.41
C GLY A 54 2.50 19.68 -6.65
N ASP A 55 2.62 19.04 -5.49
CA ASP A 55 3.91 18.95 -4.80
C ASP A 55 4.91 18.12 -5.61
N ARG A 56 6.18 18.56 -5.64
CA ARG A 56 7.30 17.78 -6.17
C ARG A 56 7.94 16.99 -5.03
N LEU A 57 7.94 15.67 -5.15
CA LEU A 57 8.45 14.76 -4.13
C LEU A 57 9.44 13.79 -4.74
N ARG A 58 10.44 13.41 -3.95
CA ARG A 58 11.42 12.38 -4.28
C ARG A 58 11.05 11.07 -3.61
N VAL A 59 11.19 9.98 -4.34
CA VAL A 59 11.09 8.63 -3.77
C VAL A 59 12.41 8.32 -3.08
N LYS A 60 12.36 8.11 -1.78
CA LYS A 60 13.53 7.79 -0.95
C LYS A 60 14.14 6.45 -1.35
N ASP A 61 15.46 6.37 -1.25
CA ASP A 61 16.20 5.11 -1.35
C ASP A 61 16.38 4.51 0.06
N GLN A 62 15.45 3.64 0.45
CA GLN A 62 15.43 2.99 1.76
C GLN A 62 15.56 1.48 1.61
N PRO A 63 16.00 0.77 2.68
CA PRO A 63 16.10 -0.68 2.69
C PRO A 63 14.83 -1.35 2.20
N ASP A 64 15.00 -2.31 1.30
CA ASP A 64 13.94 -2.97 0.55
C ASP A 64 13.92 -4.49 0.80
N LEU A 65 14.56 -4.92 1.87
CA LEU A 65 14.73 -6.33 2.23
C LEU A 65 13.36 -7.02 2.41
N PHE A 66 13.26 -8.21 1.81
CA PHE A 66 12.07 -9.07 1.76
C PHE A 66 10.92 -8.57 0.89
N TYR A 67 10.33 -7.40 1.17
CA TYR A 67 9.14 -6.96 0.45
C TYR A 67 8.92 -5.45 0.46
N ASN A 68 8.51 -4.91 -0.70
CA ASN A 68 7.93 -3.58 -0.89
C ASN A 68 7.22 -3.54 -2.25
N GLN A 69 6.36 -2.53 -2.45
CA GLN A 69 5.70 -2.28 -3.75
C GLN A 69 6.17 -0.97 -4.41
N THR A 70 7.19 -0.31 -3.88
CA THR A 70 7.76 0.93 -4.44
C THR A 70 8.90 0.57 -5.41
N PRO A 71 8.67 0.59 -6.73
CA PRO A 71 9.61 0.00 -7.69
C PRO A 71 11.02 0.58 -7.62
N GLY A 72 12.02 -0.27 -7.81
CA GLY A 72 13.45 0.11 -7.73
C GLY A 72 13.85 1.21 -8.71
N TYR A 73 13.23 1.28 -9.88
CA TYR A 73 13.54 2.33 -10.88
C TYR A 73 13.07 3.73 -10.46
N LEU A 74 12.22 3.86 -9.44
CA LEU A 74 11.80 5.17 -8.93
C LEU A 74 12.73 5.71 -7.85
N ARG A 75 13.63 4.91 -7.27
CA ARG A 75 14.43 5.33 -6.10
C ARG A 75 15.34 6.49 -6.47
N GLY A 76 15.32 7.53 -5.65
CA GLY A 76 16.04 8.78 -5.88
C GLY A 76 15.40 9.70 -6.94
N VAL A 77 14.41 9.23 -7.70
CA VAL A 77 13.74 10.02 -8.75
C VAL A 77 12.65 10.89 -8.13
N ALA A 78 12.52 12.11 -8.64
CA ALA A 78 11.48 13.03 -8.22
C ALA A 78 10.31 13.04 -9.21
N GLY A 79 9.09 13.01 -8.68
CA GLY A 79 7.83 13.07 -9.41
C GLY A 79 6.93 14.18 -8.88
N THR A 80 5.88 14.52 -9.63
CA THR A 80 4.86 15.48 -9.19
C THR A 80 3.63 14.72 -8.73
N VAL A 81 3.10 15.04 -7.55
CA VAL A 81 1.84 14.46 -7.06
C VAL A 81 0.70 14.91 -7.97
N THR A 82 0.00 13.96 -8.59
CA THR A 82 -1.20 14.23 -9.38
C THR A 82 -2.47 14.06 -8.56
N GLU A 83 -2.46 13.13 -7.59
CA GLU A 83 -3.63 12.77 -6.79
C GLU A 83 -3.22 12.23 -5.41
N ILE A 84 -4.04 12.50 -4.40
CA ILE A 84 -4.05 11.77 -3.13
C ILE A 84 -5.06 10.63 -3.29
N ALA A 85 -4.59 9.40 -3.41
CA ALA A 85 -5.41 8.28 -3.89
C ALA A 85 -6.36 7.73 -2.81
N TYR A 86 -5.80 7.29 -1.68
CA TYR A 86 -6.54 6.66 -0.58
C TYR A 86 -5.67 6.53 0.67
N GLU A 87 -6.30 6.05 1.74
CA GLU A 87 -5.67 5.60 2.97
C GLU A 87 -5.66 4.07 2.97
N SER A 88 -4.54 3.45 3.33
CA SER A 88 -4.43 1.99 3.47
C SER A 88 -3.21 1.64 4.34
N PRO A 89 -3.14 0.45 4.96
CA PRO A 89 -1.87 -0.08 5.41
C PRO A 89 -0.88 -0.16 4.27
N ALA A 90 0.40 0.06 4.58
CA ALA A 90 1.45 -0.10 3.59
C ALA A 90 1.58 -1.58 3.19
N PRO A 91 1.91 -1.92 1.94
CA PRO A 91 2.04 -3.32 1.54
C PRO A 91 3.15 -4.04 2.32
N GLU A 92 4.18 -3.31 2.76
CA GLU A 92 5.24 -3.81 3.63
C GLU A 92 4.74 -4.26 5.01
N ASP A 93 3.61 -3.74 5.48
CA ASP A 93 2.97 -4.13 6.75
C ASP A 93 1.85 -5.15 6.50
N GLU A 94 0.98 -4.89 5.51
CA GLU A 94 -0.19 -5.74 5.21
C GLU A 94 0.21 -7.15 4.78
N ALA A 95 1.30 -7.30 4.01
CA ALA A 95 1.79 -8.61 3.57
C ALA A 95 2.22 -9.52 4.74
N TRP A 96 2.48 -8.94 5.92
CA TRP A 96 2.82 -9.67 7.15
C TRP A 96 1.67 -9.70 8.16
N GLY A 97 0.46 -9.29 7.76
CA GLY A 97 -0.73 -9.28 8.61
C GLY A 97 -0.82 -8.10 9.57
N HIS A 98 0.04 -7.09 9.43
CA HIS A 98 -0.04 -5.86 10.21
C HIS A 98 -0.92 -4.83 9.48
N ILE A 99 -2.16 -4.67 9.95
CA ILE A 99 -3.17 -3.79 9.33
C ILE A 99 -3.60 -2.63 10.24
N ASP A 100 -2.90 -2.43 11.35
CA ASP A 100 -3.18 -1.41 12.37
C ASP A 100 -2.64 -0.03 12.00
N LYS A 101 -1.59 0.03 11.18
CA LYS A 101 -0.97 1.28 10.73
C LYS A 101 -1.44 1.62 9.32
N VAL A 102 -2.22 2.68 9.22
CA VAL A 102 -2.76 3.21 7.96
C VAL A 102 -2.03 4.50 7.59
N GLU A 103 -1.67 4.65 6.31
CA GLU A 103 -1.01 5.84 5.78
C GLU A 103 -1.60 6.27 4.43
N TRP A 104 -1.24 7.47 3.99
CA TRP A 104 -1.70 8.04 2.72
C TRP A 104 -0.92 7.49 1.53
N PHE A 105 -1.63 7.24 0.44
CA PHE A 105 -1.07 6.88 -0.86
C PHE A 105 -1.23 8.02 -1.84
N TYR A 106 -0.20 8.24 -2.65
CA TYR A 106 -0.13 9.32 -3.62
C TYR A 106 0.11 8.75 -5.00
N VAL A 107 -0.55 9.30 -6.01
CA VAL A 107 -0.18 9.07 -7.41
C VAL A 107 0.87 10.12 -7.77
N LEU A 108 2.05 9.68 -8.20
CA LEU A 108 3.11 10.55 -8.71
C LEU A 108 3.26 10.34 -10.22
N CYS A 109 3.46 11.44 -10.93
CA CYS A 109 3.82 11.47 -12.34
C CYS A 109 5.29 11.84 -12.49
N PHE A 110 6.03 11.00 -13.22
CA PHE A 110 7.47 11.12 -13.48
C PHE A 110 7.69 11.28 -14.97
N ARG A 111 8.72 12.03 -15.37
CA ARG A 111 9.15 12.06 -16.76
C ARG A 111 9.94 10.80 -17.07
N GLN A 112 9.75 10.24 -18.26
CA GLN A 112 10.51 9.08 -18.73
C GLN A 112 12.03 9.34 -18.60
N GLY A 113 12.50 10.51 -19.06
CA GLY A 113 13.92 10.86 -19.06
C GLY A 113 14.50 11.18 -17.67
N ASP A 114 13.68 11.28 -16.63
CA ASP A 114 14.17 11.38 -15.25
C ASP A 114 14.41 9.98 -14.64
N ILE A 115 13.87 8.92 -15.27
CA ILE A 115 13.97 7.52 -14.82
C ILE A 115 14.99 6.74 -15.65
N TRP A 116 14.96 6.94 -16.97
CA TRP A 116 15.80 6.21 -17.93
C TRP A 116 16.68 7.19 -18.68
N ASP A 117 18.00 6.91 -18.68
CA ASP A 117 18.92 7.58 -19.59
C ASP A 117 18.72 7.00 -21.01
N ASP A 118 17.71 7.52 -21.72
CA ASP A 118 17.41 7.19 -23.11
C ASP A 118 17.75 8.39 -24.00
N ASP A 119 18.89 8.30 -24.68
CA ASP A 119 19.37 9.30 -25.64
C ASP A 119 19.01 8.94 -27.10
N SER A 120 18.10 7.98 -27.30
CA SER A 120 17.70 7.56 -28.64
C SER A 120 16.98 8.68 -29.40
N PRO A 121 17.12 8.76 -30.74
CA PRO A 121 16.44 9.76 -31.55
C PRO A 121 14.91 9.60 -31.56
N ASP A 122 14.42 8.44 -31.13
CA ASP A 122 12.99 8.12 -31.02
C ASP A 122 12.43 8.41 -29.62
N ALA A 123 13.26 8.82 -28.65
CA ALA A 123 12.82 9.16 -27.31
C ALA A 123 11.90 10.39 -27.34
N ASN A 124 10.69 10.25 -26.78
CA ASN A 124 9.75 11.35 -26.67
C ASN A 124 9.93 12.06 -25.31
N PRO A 125 10.34 13.35 -25.28
CA PRO A 125 10.57 14.08 -24.02
C PRO A 125 9.31 14.33 -23.20
N ASN A 126 8.12 14.08 -23.77
CA ASN A 126 6.84 14.26 -23.10
C ASN A 126 6.27 12.96 -22.49
N ASP A 127 6.95 11.82 -22.66
CA ASP A 127 6.48 10.57 -22.10
C ASP A 127 6.60 10.56 -20.58
N THR A 128 5.60 9.97 -19.92
CA THR A 128 5.50 9.96 -18.46
C THR A 128 5.11 8.59 -17.93
N ILE A 129 5.57 8.30 -16.71
CA ILE A 129 5.17 7.13 -15.93
C ILE A 129 4.40 7.61 -14.71
N GLN A 130 3.28 6.95 -14.40
CA GLN A 130 2.55 7.18 -13.16
C GLN A 130 2.66 5.96 -12.25
N ALA A 131 2.90 6.20 -10.98
CA ALA A 131 2.96 5.16 -9.96
C ALA A 131 2.29 5.63 -8.67
N GLN A 132 1.67 4.67 -7.96
CA GLN A 132 1.17 4.88 -6.61
C GLN A 132 2.27 4.56 -5.61
N VAL A 133 2.49 5.47 -4.67
CA VAL A 133 3.56 5.38 -3.67
C VAL A 133 3.00 5.80 -2.32
N SER A 134 3.28 5.03 -1.27
CA SER A 134 2.82 5.36 0.08
C SER A 134 3.69 6.44 0.73
N GLU A 135 3.12 7.19 1.69
CA GLU A 135 3.75 8.39 2.27
C GLU A 135 5.16 8.14 2.82
N ARG A 136 5.41 6.96 3.40
CA ARG A 136 6.72 6.61 4.01
C ARG A 136 7.86 6.59 3.01
N TRP A 137 7.58 6.43 1.72
CA TRP A 137 8.56 6.42 0.64
C TRP A 137 8.86 7.81 0.09
N LEU A 138 8.13 8.84 0.52
CA LEU A 138 8.21 10.18 -0.08
C LEU A 138 8.88 11.21 0.83
N GLU A 139 9.64 12.11 0.22
CA GLU A 139 10.21 13.30 0.84
C GLU A 139 10.14 14.50 -0.12
N PRO A 140 10.16 15.75 0.37
CA PRO A 140 10.29 16.93 -0.51
C PRO A 140 11.52 16.81 -1.42
N ALA A 141 11.33 17.10 -2.72
CA ALA A 141 12.36 16.91 -3.75
C ALA A 141 13.51 17.93 -3.72
#